data_AF-A0A0D6L9B4-F1
#
_entry.id   AF-A0A0D6L9B4-F1
#
_cell.length_a   1.000
_cell.length_b   1.000
_cell.length_c   1.000
_cell.angle_alpha   90.00
_cell.angle_beta   90.00
_cell.angle_gamma   90.00
#
_symmetry.space_group_name_H-M   'P 1'
#
loop_
_entity.id
_entity.type
_entity.pdbx_description
1 polymer ?
#
loop_
_entity_poly.entity_id
_entity_poly.type
_entity_poly.pdbx_seq_one_letter_code
_entity_poly.pdbx_strand_id
1 'polypeptide(L)'
;MESVIQKGVTSKTMSVVSSAIVGFESFRAPTEGEYEPMHPSHPEVVGRPPKLDAQAKAIIGRVKMFSKELKRQLGDEARGTIFDVPAKLTALACGVSRSTVFTADTSGGFAHKAIPRTRKASTYDRKHRRNVAMRKYGEEWGDRVRHFIHDRLKQEQDITIAQLGEAYPDFKMLITTLHTFLKGLGFSYRISKGQRFIFERADLVSKRAPTYPA
;
A
#
# COMPACT_ATOMS: atom_id res chain seq x y z
N MET A 1 10.67 53.67 -50.09
CA MET A 1 9.68 53.42 -49.02
C MET A 1 9.88 52.00 -48.53
N GLU A 2 10.90 51.79 -47.69
CA GLU A 2 11.25 50.48 -47.14
C GLU A 2 10.71 50.38 -45.71
N SER A 3 9.86 49.38 -45.49
CA SER A 3 9.18 49.12 -44.23
C SER A 3 10.09 48.33 -43.28
N VAL A 4 10.44 48.97 -42.16
CA VAL A 4 11.16 48.38 -41.02
C VAL A 4 10.18 47.54 -40.19
N ILE A 5 10.43 46.23 -40.07
CA ILE A 5 9.69 45.33 -39.17
C ILE A 5 10.55 45.09 -37.92
N GLN A 6 10.23 45.77 -36.82
CA GLN A 6 10.72 45.45 -35.48
C GLN A 6 9.90 44.29 -34.92
N LYS A 7 10.55 43.12 -34.70
CA LYS A 7 9.97 42.03 -33.90
C LYS A 7 10.44 42.16 -32.46
N GLY A 8 9.48 42.38 -31.57
CA GLY A 8 9.67 42.47 -30.12
C GLY A 8 10.07 41.13 -29.52
N VAL A 9 11.11 41.18 -28.68
CA VAL A 9 11.54 40.07 -27.81
C VAL A 9 10.83 40.22 -26.47
N THR A 10 9.91 39.31 -26.18
CA THR A 10 9.26 39.22 -24.87
C THR A 10 10.11 38.37 -23.93
N SER A 11 10.83 39.03 -23.03
CA SER A 11 11.57 38.38 -21.95
C SER A 11 10.59 37.88 -20.88
N LYS A 12 10.55 36.56 -20.71
CA LYS A 12 9.70 35.85 -19.76
C LYS A 12 10.39 35.88 -18.39
N THR A 13 9.84 36.65 -17.46
CA THR A 13 10.25 36.73 -16.06
C THR A 13 10.18 35.35 -15.40
N MET A 14 11.33 34.84 -14.93
CA MET A 14 11.39 33.66 -14.06
C MET A 14 10.86 34.03 -12.68
N SER A 15 9.77 33.39 -12.27
CA SER A 15 9.27 33.42 -10.89
C SER A 15 10.23 32.61 -10.01
N VAL A 16 10.84 33.29 -9.05
CA VAL A 16 11.70 32.68 -8.02
C VAL A 16 10.78 31.96 -7.04
N VAL A 17 10.86 30.63 -7.03
CA VAL A 17 10.20 29.80 -6.01
C VAL A 17 10.90 30.07 -4.68
N SER A 18 10.23 30.84 -3.82
CA SER A 18 10.63 31.06 -2.44
C SER A 18 10.62 29.71 -1.71
N SER A 19 11.80 29.11 -1.58
CA SER A 19 12.00 27.93 -0.75
C SER A 19 11.90 28.38 0.70
N ALA A 20 10.79 28.03 1.36
CA ALA A 20 10.69 28.13 2.80
C ALA A 20 11.80 27.27 3.42
N ILE A 21 12.86 27.92 3.89
CA ILE A 21 13.87 27.30 4.73
C ILE A 21 13.14 26.99 6.05
N VAL A 22 12.67 25.75 6.18
CA VAL A 22 12.17 25.23 7.45
C VAL A 22 13.37 25.16 8.39
N GLY A 23 13.49 26.16 9.26
CA GLY A 23 14.58 26.27 10.22
C GLY A 23 14.64 25.04 11.13
N PHE A 24 15.85 24.54 11.35
CA PHE A 24 16.18 23.39 12.20
C PHE A 24 15.69 23.53 13.65
N GLU A 25 15.39 24.76 14.09
CA GLU A 25 14.87 25.07 15.43
C GLU A 25 13.51 24.42 15.71
N SER A 26 12.69 24.19 14.67
CA SER A 26 11.36 23.58 14.80
C SER A 26 11.36 22.10 15.21
N PHE A 27 12.53 21.44 15.18
CA PHE A 27 12.70 20.04 15.60
C PHE A 27 13.44 19.88 16.92
N ARG A 28 13.79 20.98 17.61
CA ARG A 28 14.37 20.92 18.94
C ARG A 28 13.23 20.72 19.93
N ALA A 29 13.06 19.49 20.42
CA ALA A 29 12.28 19.29 21.64
C ALA A 29 12.90 20.19 22.73
N PRO A 30 12.10 20.99 23.48
CA PRO A 30 12.63 21.80 24.57
C PRO A 30 13.38 20.88 25.54
N THR A 31 14.70 21.00 25.60
CA THR A 31 15.54 20.22 26.54
C THR A 31 15.77 20.95 27.86
N GLU A 32 15.21 22.15 28.01
CA GLU A 32 15.33 22.98 29.19
C GLU A 32 13.94 23.07 29.84
N GLY A 33 13.73 22.23 30.86
CA GLY A 33 12.50 22.16 31.65
C GLY A 33 12.38 20.83 32.38
N GLU A 34 11.95 20.84 33.65
CA GLU A 34 11.59 19.62 34.37
C GLU A 34 10.46 18.90 33.62
N TYR A 35 10.70 17.64 33.24
CA TYR A 35 9.72 16.84 32.53
C TYR A 35 8.63 16.41 33.50
N GLU A 36 7.56 17.19 33.58
CA GLU A 36 6.30 16.80 34.21
C GLU A 36 5.67 15.67 33.36
N PRO A 37 5.58 14.43 33.87
CA PRO A 37 4.97 13.34 33.12
C PRO A 37 3.46 13.61 32.93
N MET A 38 3.09 14.18 31.78
CA MET A 38 1.70 14.49 31.47
C MET A 38 0.89 13.24 31.18
N HIS A 39 -0.32 13.18 31.75
CA HIS A 39 -1.25 12.08 31.54
C HIS A 39 -1.76 12.06 30.08
N PRO A 40 -1.88 10.87 29.44
CA PRO A 40 -2.21 10.72 28.01
C PRO A 40 -3.61 11.23 27.59
N SER A 41 -4.41 11.75 28.52
CA SER A 41 -5.70 12.39 28.26
C SER A 41 -5.61 13.90 28.00
N HIS A 42 -4.42 14.50 28.09
CA HIS A 42 -4.24 15.93 27.88
C HIS A 42 -4.24 16.26 26.37
N PRO A 43 -5.02 17.26 25.91
CA PRO A 43 -5.22 17.56 24.49
C PRO A 43 -3.95 18.03 23.75
N GLU A 44 -2.91 18.42 24.50
CA GLU A 44 -1.60 18.83 23.95
C GLU A 44 -0.55 17.71 23.94
N VAL A 45 -0.90 16.49 24.37
CA VAL A 45 0.03 15.37 24.34
C VAL A 45 0.24 14.95 22.89
N VAL A 46 1.40 15.31 22.35
CA VAL A 46 1.91 14.75 21.10
C VAL A 46 2.09 13.25 21.34
N GLY A 47 1.13 12.46 20.86
CA GLY A 47 1.12 11.01 21.01
C GLY A 47 2.45 10.41 20.57
N ARG A 48 2.82 9.28 21.19
CA ARG A 48 4.03 8.53 20.86
C ARG A 48 4.16 8.43 19.34
N PRO A 49 5.28 8.89 18.73
CA PRO A 49 5.42 8.86 17.29
C PRO A 49 5.18 7.45 16.77
N PRO A 50 4.47 7.31 15.64
CA PRO A 50 4.09 6.00 15.10
C PRO A 50 5.32 5.11 14.97
N LYS A 51 5.17 3.84 15.32
CA LYS A 51 6.25 2.85 15.19
C LYS A 51 6.79 2.90 13.76
N LEU A 52 8.08 3.21 13.64
CA LEU A 52 8.77 3.30 12.36
C LEU A 52 8.55 2.00 11.55
N ASP A 53 8.07 2.14 10.31
CA ASP A 53 7.77 1.01 9.46
C ASP A 53 9.05 0.25 9.04
N ALA A 54 8.88 -0.98 8.55
CA ALA A 54 10.02 -1.83 8.19
C ALA A 54 10.84 -1.23 7.04
N GLN A 55 10.21 -0.47 6.15
CA GLN A 55 10.87 0.21 5.03
C GLN A 55 11.77 1.34 5.52
N ALA A 56 11.27 2.23 6.37
CA ALA A 56 12.04 3.34 6.91
C ALA A 56 13.19 2.83 7.79
N LYS A 57 12.98 1.77 8.59
CA LYS A 57 14.08 1.09 9.30
C LYS A 57 15.19 0.63 8.35
N ALA A 58 14.81 0.02 7.22
CA ALA A 58 15.78 -0.43 6.22
C ALA A 58 16.53 0.74 5.56
N ILE A 59 15.85 1.86 5.28
CA ILE A 59 16.48 3.07 4.71
C ILE A 59 17.47 3.67 5.72
N ILE A 60 17.06 3.87 6.98
CA ILE A 60 17.94 4.38 8.04
C ILE A 60 19.18 3.50 8.20
N GLY A 61 18.99 2.17 8.19
CA GLY A 61 20.11 1.21 8.24
C GLY A 61 21.10 1.37 7.08
N ARG A 62 20.62 1.60 5.86
CA ARG A 62 21.48 1.83 4.68
C ARG A 62 22.23 3.15 4.75
N VAL A 63 21.56 4.24 5.15
CA VAL A 63 22.21 5.54 5.35
C VAL A 63 23.28 5.43 6.43
N LYS A 64 23.03 4.67 7.50
CA LYS A 64 24.03 4.37 8.53
C LYS A 64 25.25 3.65 7.98
N MET A 65 25.05 2.64 7.14
CA MET A 65 26.16 1.93 6.49
C MET A 65 26.97 2.84 5.58
N PHE A 66 26.31 3.69 4.79
CA PHE A 66 26.98 4.72 4.00
C PHE A 66 27.80 5.68 4.87
N SER A 67 27.24 6.18 5.98
CA SER A 67 27.98 7.04 6.91
C SER A 67 29.18 6.34 7.56
N LYS A 68 29.08 5.03 7.87
CA LYS A 68 30.21 4.24 8.37
C LYS A 68 31.31 4.09 7.31
N GLU A 69 30.91 3.83 6.07
CA GLU A 69 31.84 3.71 4.94
C GLU A 69 32.55 5.04 4.66
N LEU A 70 31.82 6.15 4.70
CA LEU A 70 32.37 7.49 4.54
C LEU A 70 33.40 7.81 5.63
N LYS A 71 33.09 7.49 6.91
CA LYS A 71 34.08 7.61 7.99
C LYS A 71 35.31 6.74 7.73
N ARG A 72 35.13 5.50 7.25
CA ARG A 72 36.24 4.58 6.95
C ARG A 72 37.19 5.17 5.90
N GLN A 73 36.66 5.82 4.87
CA GLN A 73 37.46 6.45 3.81
C GLN A 73 38.19 7.71 4.27
N LEU A 74 37.56 8.50 5.16
CA LEU A 74 38.16 9.73 5.71
C LEU A 74 39.22 9.44 6.81
N GLY A 75 39.20 8.25 7.41
CA GLY A 75 40.18 7.86 8.43
C GLY A 75 40.19 8.79 9.64
N ASP A 76 41.39 9.11 10.15
CA ASP A 76 41.57 9.98 11.30
C ASP A 76 41.26 11.46 11.02
N GLU A 77 41.23 11.88 9.75
CA GLU A 77 40.84 13.25 9.37
C GLU A 77 39.38 13.55 9.70
N ALA A 78 38.55 12.51 9.82
CA ALA A 78 37.18 12.66 10.26
C ALA A 78 37.07 13.08 11.74
N ARG A 79 38.13 12.92 12.54
CA ARG A 79 38.11 13.18 13.99
C ARG A 79 37.72 14.62 14.28
N GLY A 80 36.78 14.82 15.20
CA GLY A 80 36.27 16.14 15.54
C GLY A 80 35.25 16.72 14.55
N THR A 81 34.99 16.05 13.42
CA THR A 81 33.95 16.46 12.46
C THR A 81 32.63 15.73 12.71
N ILE A 82 31.57 16.11 11.98
CA ILE A 82 30.30 15.38 11.98
C ILE A 82 30.43 13.93 11.48
N PHE A 83 31.47 13.63 10.69
CA PHE A 83 31.73 12.31 10.14
C PHE A 83 32.36 11.35 11.17
N ASP A 84 32.90 11.85 12.28
CA ASP A 84 33.47 11.01 13.35
C ASP A 84 32.43 10.11 14.02
N VAL A 85 31.15 10.53 14.02
CA VAL A 85 30.07 9.76 14.64
C VAL A 85 29.02 9.42 13.59
N PRO A 86 29.15 8.28 12.87
CA PRO A 86 28.23 7.91 11.79
C PRO A 86 26.77 7.92 12.22
N ALA A 87 26.46 7.46 13.44
CA ALA A 87 25.09 7.48 13.95
C ALA A 87 24.51 8.89 14.10
N LYS A 88 25.34 9.90 14.40
CA LYS A 88 24.93 11.31 14.48
C LYS A 88 24.65 11.85 13.08
N LEU A 89 25.52 11.57 12.12
CA LEU A 89 25.32 11.94 10.73
C LEU A 89 24.04 11.32 10.15
N THR A 90 23.79 10.04 10.41
CA THR A 90 22.57 9.35 9.99
C THR A 90 21.32 9.93 10.64
N ALA A 91 21.38 10.23 11.94
CA ALA A 91 20.25 10.84 12.65
C ALA A 91 19.85 12.18 12.00
N LEU A 92 20.85 13.00 11.67
CA LEU A 92 20.65 14.28 10.99
C LEU A 92 20.13 14.10 9.56
N ALA A 93 20.73 13.22 8.77
CA ALA A 93 20.34 12.98 7.38
C ALA A 93 18.93 12.40 7.25
N CYS A 94 18.50 11.56 8.20
CA CYS A 94 17.18 10.94 8.18
C CYS A 94 16.12 11.70 8.99
N GLY A 95 16.48 12.79 9.68
CA GLY A 95 15.56 13.54 10.54
C GLY A 95 14.99 12.72 11.70
N VAL A 96 15.81 11.87 12.33
CA VAL A 96 15.39 10.97 13.42
C VAL A 96 16.31 11.09 14.64
N SER A 97 15.84 10.64 15.80
CA SER A 97 16.68 10.57 17.00
C SER A 97 17.84 9.58 16.84
N ARG A 98 18.94 9.80 17.58
CA ARG A 98 20.07 8.85 17.64
C ARG A 98 19.62 7.46 18.11
N SER A 99 18.71 7.41 19.09
CA SER A 99 18.11 6.16 19.59
C SER A 99 17.39 5.39 18.48
N THR A 100 16.70 6.08 17.58
CA THR A 100 16.08 5.47 16.39
C THR A 100 17.13 4.83 15.47
N VAL A 101 18.28 5.48 15.28
CA VAL A 101 19.38 4.95 14.46
C VAL A 101 20.06 3.72 15.09
N PHE A 102 20.14 3.66 16.42
CA PHE A 102 20.66 2.49 17.12
C PHE A 102 19.67 1.31 17.09
N THR A 103 18.38 1.58 17.29
CA THR A 103 17.32 0.54 17.26
C THR A 103 17.00 0.04 15.85
N ALA A 104 17.28 0.82 14.80
CA ALA A 104 17.17 0.38 13.41
C ALA A 104 18.27 -0.61 13.00
N ASP A 105 19.34 -0.75 13.81
CA ASP A 105 20.51 -1.59 13.55
C ASP A 105 20.27 -3.04 14.00
N THR A 106 19.20 -3.66 13.52
CA THR A 106 18.93 -5.08 13.76
C THR A 106 19.48 -5.91 12.60
N SER A 107 20.71 -6.43 12.76
CA SER A 107 21.43 -7.43 11.95
C SER A 107 22.25 -6.92 10.76
N GLY A 108 23.57 -7.05 10.85
CA GLY A 108 24.59 -6.57 9.90
C GLY A 108 24.64 -7.26 8.53
N GLY A 109 23.49 -7.55 7.91
CA GLY A 109 23.38 -8.28 6.63
C GLY A 109 22.64 -7.56 5.49
N PHE A 110 22.28 -6.27 5.62
CA PHE A 110 21.37 -5.61 4.68
C PHE A 110 21.99 -4.92 3.47
N ALA A 111 23.32 -4.94 3.29
CA ALA A 111 23.95 -4.28 2.13
C ALA A 111 23.38 -4.79 0.79
N HIS A 112 22.89 -6.04 0.74
CA HIS A 112 22.32 -6.65 -0.48
C HIS A 112 20.83 -7.03 -0.37
N LYS A 113 20.17 -6.82 0.78
CA LYS A 113 18.76 -7.22 0.91
C LYS A 113 17.86 -6.15 0.31
N ALA A 114 17.00 -6.53 -0.63
CA ALA A 114 16.03 -5.62 -1.24
C ALA A 114 15.19 -4.90 -0.17
N ILE A 115 14.97 -3.59 -0.35
CA ILE A 115 14.09 -2.82 0.53
C ILE A 115 12.72 -3.51 0.50
N PRO A 116 12.14 -3.90 1.65
CA PRO A 116 10.79 -4.42 1.69
C PRO A 116 9.87 -3.42 1.00
N ARG A 117 9.32 -3.79 -0.16
CA ARG A 117 8.29 -2.98 -0.80
C ARG A 117 7.10 -2.99 0.15
N THR A 118 6.79 -1.84 0.72
CA THR A 118 5.52 -1.64 1.41
C THR A 118 4.42 -1.88 0.38
N ARG A 119 3.85 -3.09 0.39
CA ARG A 119 2.67 -3.38 -0.41
C ARG A 119 1.60 -2.45 0.14
N LYS A 120 1.25 -1.41 -0.61
CA LYS A 120 0.07 -0.59 -0.32
C LYS A 120 -1.07 -1.60 -0.13
N ALA A 121 -1.62 -1.65 1.08
CA ALA A 121 -2.84 -2.41 1.29
C ALA A 121 -3.83 -1.91 0.25
N SER A 122 -4.42 -2.83 -0.53
CA SER A 122 -5.42 -2.46 -1.52
C SER A 122 -6.47 -1.63 -0.80
N THR A 123 -6.56 -0.34 -1.13
CA THR A 123 -7.47 0.62 -0.49
C THR A 123 -8.93 0.20 -0.64
N TYR A 124 -9.22 -0.65 -1.62
CA TYR A 124 -10.56 -1.12 -1.92
C TYR A 124 -10.93 -2.36 -1.10
N ASP A 125 -11.90 -2.16 -0.22
CA ASP A 125 -12.57 -3.23 0.50
C ASP A 125 -13.06 -4.33 -0.47
N ARG A 126 -13.02 -5.58 -0.02
CA ARG A 126 -13.55 -6.74 -0.76
C ARG A 126 -15.01 -6.51 -1.15
N LYS A 127 -15.80 -5.85 -0.29
CA LYS A 127 -17.19 -5.47 -0.59
C LYS A 127 -17.27 -4.50 -1.76
N HIS A 128 -16.41 -3.49 -1.79
CA HIS A 128 -16.37 -2.51 -2.88
C HIS A 128 -16.09 -3.17 -4.23
N ARG A 129 -15.09 -4.07 -4.30
CA ARG A 129 -14.76 -4.78 -5.55
C ARG A 129 -15.92 -5.66 -6.05
N ARG A 130 -16.64 -6.32 -5.14
CA ARG A 130 -17.86 -7.08 -5.49
C ARG A 130 -18.95 -6.16 -6.04
N ASN A 131 -19.20 -5.03 -5.38
CA ASN A 131 -20.21 -4.08 -5.81
C ASN A 131 -19.90 -3.49 -7.19
N VAL A 132 -18.63 -3.18 -7.48
CA VAL A 132 -18.20 -2.70 -8.80
C VAL A 132 -18.45 -3.75 -9.88
N ALA A 133 -18.09 -5.01 -9.64
CA ALA A 133 -18.35 -6.09 -10.59
C ALA A 133 -19.85 -6.32 -10.80
N MET A 134 -20.65 -6.30 -9.73
CA MET A 134 -22.11 -6.46 -9.81
C MET A 134 -22.79 -5.29 -10.53
N ARG A 135 -22.35 -4.05 -10.32
CA ARG A 135 -22.90 -2.89 -11.05
C ARG A 135 -22.62 -2.94 -12.55
N LYS A 136 -21.45 -3.45 -12.94
CA LYS A 136 -21.03 -3.46 -14.34
C LYS A 136 -21.62 -4.63 -15.14
N TYR A 137 -21.79 -5.79 -14.51
CA TYR A 137 -22.14 -7.03 -15.22
C TYR A 137 -23.38 -7.74 -14.67
N GLY A 138 -23.92 -7.28 -13.53
CA GLY A 138 -25.02 -7.96 -12.84
C GLY A 138 -26.31 -7.98 -13.63
N GLU A 139 -26.62 -6.91 -14.34
CA GLU A 139 -27.84 -6.80 -15.14
C GLU A 139 -27.82 -7.74 -16.35
N GLU A 140 -26.74 -7.74 -17.13
CA GLU A 140 -26.63 -8.54 -18.35
C GLU A 140 -26.38 -10.04 -18.05
N TRP A 141 -25.50 -10.33 -17.10
CA TRP A 141 -24.98 -11.68 -16.89
C TRP A 141 -25.46 -12.33 -15.60
N GLY A 142 -25.98 -11.57 -14.64
CA GLY A 142 -26.28 -12.08 -13.31
C GLY A 142 -27.27 -13.23 -13.33
N ASP A 143 -28.35 -13.09 -14.09
CA ASP A 143 -29.39 -14.13 -14.14
C ASP A 143 -28.97 -15.28 -15.05
N ARG A 144 -28.34 -15.03 -16.20
CA ARG A 144 -27.85 -16.08 -17.09
C ARG A 144 -26.86 -17.01 -16.37
N VAL A 145 -25.87 -16.44 -15.69
CA VAL A 145 -24.86 -17.19 -14.94
C VAL A 145 -25.49 -17.93 -13.75
N ARG A 146 -26.45 -17.31 -13.05
CA ARG A 146 -27.18 -17.99 -11.95
C ARG A 146 -27.96 -19.20 -12.44
N HIS A 147 -28.75 -19.06 -13.49
CA HIS A 147 -29.54 -20.17 -14.05
C HIS A 147 -28.62 -21.29 -14.54
N PHE A 148 -27.57 -20.96 -15.30
CA PHE A 148 -26.60 -21.95 -15.77
C PHE A 148 -25.97 -22.74 -14.62
N ILE A 149 -25.53 -22.06 -13.56
CA ILE A 149 -24.92 -22.72 -12.40
C ILE A 149 -25.96 -23.58 -11.66
N HIS A 150 -27.16 -23.07 -11.43
CA HIS A 150 -28.20 -23.83 -10.73
C HIS A 150 -28.66 -25.06 -11.52
N ASP A 151 -28.84 -24.95 -12.84
CA ASP A 151 -29.26 -26.07 -13.70
C ASP A 151 -28.22 -27.19 -13.69
N ARG A 152 -26.95 -26.83 -13.73
CA ARG A 152 -25.83 -27.79 -13.68
C ARG A 152 -25.66 -28.40 -12.29
N LEU A 153 -25.78 -27.61 -11.22
CA LEU A 153 -25.73 -28.14 -9.84
C LEU A 153 -26.93 -29.06 -9.56
N LYS A 154 -28.11 -28.78 -10.13
CA LYS A 154 -29.29 -29.64 -10.04
C LYS A 154 -29.10 -30.99 -10.73
N GLN A 155 -28.24 -31.03 -11.75
CA GLN A 155 -27.81 -32.27 -12.42
C GLN A 155 -26.67 -32.99 -11.66
N GLU A 156 -26.33 -32.56 -10.44
CA GLU A 156 -25.20 -33.07 -9.64
C GLU A 156 -23.85 -32.98 -10.36
N GLN A 157 -23.71 -32.06 -11.32
CA GLN A 157 -22.46 -31.84 -12.04
C GLN A 157 -21.59 -30.80 -11.33
N ASP A 158 -20.34 -31.18 -11.12
CA ASP A 158 -19.29 -30.27 -10.66
C ASP A 158 -18.94 -29.24 -11.75
N ILE A 159 -19.14 -27.96 -11.45
CA ILE A 159 -18.89 -26.87 -12.42
C ILE A 159 -17.56 -26.21 -12.14
N THR A 160 -16.74 -26.10 -13.16
CA THR A 160 -15.49 -25.34 -13.14
C THR A 160 -15.65 -23.99 -13.83
N ILE A 161 -14.71 -23.07 -13.56
CA ILE A 161 -14.69 -21.75 -14.21
C ILE A 161 -14.41 -21.86 -15.71
N ALA A 162 -13.65 -22.89 -16.13
CA ALA A 162 -13.37 -23.14 -17.54
C ALA A 162 -14.65 -23.44 -18.32
N GLN A 163 -15.49 -24.33 -17.81
CA GLN A 163 -16.79 -24.67 -18.42
C GLN A 163 -17.72 -23.46 -18.52
N LEU A 164 -17.68 -22.54 -17.55
CA LEU A 164 -18.46 -21.31 -17.63
C LEU A 164 -17.93 -20.39 -18.76
N GLY A 165 -16.62 -20.35 -18.97
CA GLY A 165 -16.01 -19.61 -20.09
C GLY A 165 -16.29 -20.24 -21.45
N GLU A 166 -16.34 -21.57 -21.53
CA GLU A 166 -16.70 -22.31 -22.74
C GLU A 166 -18.18 -22.13 -23.12
N ALA A 167 -19.08 -22.14 -22.14
CA ALA A 167 -20.51 -21.93 -22.37
C ALA A 167 -20.86 -20.52 -22.86
N TYR A 168 -20.03 -19.53 -22.51
CA TYR A 168 -20.25 -18.13 -22.85
C TYR A 168 -18.95 -17.50 -23.38
N PRO A 169 -18.56 -17.76 -24.63
CA PRO A 169 -17.34 -17.20 -25.22
C PRO A 169 -17.38 -15.66 -25.30
N ASP A 170 -18.58 -15.08 -25.36
CA ASP A 170 -18.79 -13.62 -25.37
C ASP A 170 -18.54 -12.96 -24.01
N PHE A 171 -18.19 -13.74 -22.98
CA PHE A 171 -17.94 -13.25 -21.64
C PHE A 171 -16.61 -12.48 -21.59
N LYS A 172 -16.65 -11.17 -21.89
CA LYS A 172 -15.49 -10.25 -21.93
C LYS A 172 -14.80 -9.97 -20.58
N MET A 173 -15.05 -10.78 -19.56
CA MET A 173 -14.59 -10.53 -18.20
C MET A 173 -13.28 -11.28 -17.90
N LEU A 174 -12.28 -10.58 -17.35
CA LEU A 174 -11.07 -11.23 -16.81
C LEU A 174 -11.43 -12.22 -15.70
N ILE A 175 -10.68 -13.34 -15.61
CA ILE A 175 -10.90 -14.42 -14.63
C ILE A 175 -10.96 -13.90 -13.18
N THR A 176 -10.12 -12.92 -12.84
CA THR A 176 -10.09 -12.29 -11.51
C THR A 176 -11.37 -11.50 -11.20
N THR A 177 -11.95 -10.84 -12.21
CA THR A 177 -13.21 -10.13 -12.11
C THR A 177 -14.37 -11.12 -12.05
N LEU A 178 -14.33 -12.20 -12.83
CA LEU A 178 -15.31 -13.29 -12.79
C LEU A 178 -15.38 -13.92 -11.39
N HIS A 179 -14.23 -14.13 -10.76
CA HIS A 179 -14.16 -14.57 -9.37
C HIS A 179 -14.86 -13.63 -8.38
N THR A 180 -14.73 -12.33 -8.61
CA THR A 180 -15.34 -11.30 -7.77
C THR A 180 -16.84 -11.20 -8.03
N PHE A 181 -17.24 -11.36 -9.29
CA PHE A 181 -18.62 -11.35 -9.76
C PHE A 181 -19.42 -12.54 -9.22
N LEU A 182 -18.91 -13.77 -9.37
CA LEU A 182 -19.55 -14.98 -8.83
C LEU A 182 -19.71 -14.94 -7.30
N LYS A 183 -18.73 -14.37 -6.59
CA LYS A 183 -18.87 -14.07 -5.14
C LYS A 183 -19.95 -13.03 -4.85
N GLY A 184 -20.17 -12.08 -5.75
CA GLY A 184 -21.28 -11.12 -5.67
C GLY A 184 -22.64 -11.78 -5.90
N LEU A 185 -22.71 -12.80 -6.75
CA LEU A 185 -23.91 -13.60 -7.01
C LEU A 185 -24.27 -14.59 -5.88
N GLY A 186 -23.34 -14.83 -4.94
CA GLY A 186 -23.53 -15.73 -3.80
C GLY A 186 -22.79 -17.06 -3.92
N PHE A 187 -22.07 -17.31 -5.02
CA PHE A 187 -21.32 -18.53 -5.20
C PHE A 187 -19.95 -18.50 -4.51
N SER A 188 -19.47 -19.67 -4.10
CA SER A 188 -18.16 -19.88 -3.49
C SER A 188 -17.35 -20.90 -4.28
N TYR A 189 -16.06 -21.02 -3.95
CA TYR A 189 -15.15 -21.92 -4.65
C TYR A 189 -14.45 -22.85 -3.68
N ARG A 190 -14.37 -24.12 -4.04
CA ARG A 190 -13.56 -25.12 -3.34
C ARG A 190 -12.48 -25.61 -4.29
N ILE A 191 -11.27 -25.79 -3.77
CA ILE A 191 -10.19 -26.43 -4.53
C ILE A 191 -10.28 -27.93 -4.21
N SER A 192 -10.45 -28.75 -5.24
CA SER A 192 -10.40 -30.21 -5.15
C SER A 192 -9.48 -30.72 -6.26
N LYS A 193 -8.53 -31.61 -5.93
CA LYS A 193 -7.57 -32.18 -6.90
C LYS A 193 -6.86 -31.14 -7.81
N GLY A 194 -6.58 -29.95 -7.28
CA GLY A 194 -5.94 -28.86 -8.03
C GLY A 194 -6.87 -28.01 -8.92
N GLN A 195 -8.14 -28.40 -9.04
CA GLN A 195 -9.15 -27.65 -9.80
C GLN A 195 -10.09 -26.86 -8.88
N ARG A 196 -10.65 -25.75 -9.40
CA ARG A 196 -11.58 -24.88 -8.67
C ARG A 196 -13.01 -25.20 -9.09
N PHE A 197 -13.78 -25.70 -8.15
CA PHE A 197 -15.20 -26.03 -8.32
C PHE A 197 -16.08 -24.94 -7.71
N ILE A 198 -17.11 -24.56 -8.44
CA ILE A 198 -18.13 -23.62 -7.99
C ILE A 198 -19.13 -24.39 -7.13
N PHE A 199 -19.43 -23.87 -5.95
CA PHE A 199 -20.47 -24.43 -5.09
C PHE A 199 -21.32 -23.32 -4.48
N GLU A 200 -22.57 -23.63 -4.17
CA GLU A 200 -23.46 -22.74 -3.44
C GLU A 200 -23.30 -22.97 -1.94
N ARG A 201 -23.19 -21.89 -1.14
CA ARG A 201 -23.11 -22.02 0.32
C ARG A 201 -24.47 -22.49 0.84
N ALA A 202 -24.49 -23.55 1.66
CA ALA A 202 -25.71 -24.08 2.27
C ALA A 202 -26.51 -23.01 3.04
N ASP A 203 -25.83 -22.03 3.65
CA ASP A 203 -26.44 -20.88 4.34
C ASP A 203 -27.32 -20.01 3.41
N LEU A 204 -27.04 -20.01 2.11
CA LEU A 204 -27.79 -19.26 1.10
C LEU A 204 -28.94 -20.09 0.51
N VAL A 205 -28.73 -21.40 0.34
CA VAL A 205 -29.78 -22.35 -0.07
C VAL A 205 -30.91 -22.35 0.95
N SER A 206 -30.57 -22.39 2.25
CA SER A 206 -31.56 -22.42 3.35
C SER A 206 -32.42 -21.15 3.43
N LYS A 207 -31.95 -20.01 2.93
CA LYS A 207 -32.70 -18.74 2.91
C LYS A 207 -33.68 -18.61 1.75
N ARG A 208 -33.57 -19.47 0.73
CA ARG A 208 -34.44 -19.47 -0.46
C ARG A 208 -35.51 -20.55 -0.43
N ALA A 209 -35.41 -21.52 0.49
CA ALA A 209 -36.47 -22.48 0.68
C ALA A 209 -37.75 -21.72 1.08
N PRO A 210 -38.86 -21.83 0.32
CA PRO A 210 -40.13 -21.28 0.76
C PRO A 210 -40.43 -21.91 2.13
N THR A 211 -40.67 -21.05 3.11
CA THR A 211 -41.17 -21.45 4.41
C THR A 211 -42.54 -22.08 4.14
N TYR A 212 -42.60 -23.39 3.99
CA TYR A 212 -43.88 -24.08 3.99
C TYR A 212 -44.42 -23.98 5.42
N PRO A 213 -45.54 -23.29 5.67
CA PRO A 213 -46.20 -23.38 6.95
C PRO A 213 -46.62 -24.84 7.15
N ALA A 214 -46.31 -25.36 8.35
CA ALA A 214 -46.68 -26.70 8.79
C ALA A 214 -48.20 -26.86 8.90
#